data_AF-A0A932G894-F1
#
_entry.id   AF-A0A932G894-F1
#
_cell.length_a   1.000
_cell.length_b   1.000
_cell.length_c   1.000
_cell.angle_alpha   90.00
_cell.angle_beta   90.00
_cell.angle_gamma   90.00
#
_symmetry.space_group_name_H-M   'P 1'
#
loop_
_entity.id
_entity.type
_entity.pdbx_description
1 polymer ?
#
loop_
_entity_poly.entity_id
_entity_poly.type
_entity_poly.pdbx_seq_one_letter_code
_entity_poly.pdbx_strand_id
1 'polypeptide(L)'
;MRLRSLIRLLDAVRVLAEPQRIAVLGSASLLPSHPALGEPGQPLEASYDADLLVTPVDDEVAALLAEAVGQRSLFAKHYGYYADILRPAIQETLPAGWETRLCPVAG
;
A
#
# COMPACT_ATOMS: atom_id res chain seq x y z
N MET A 1 2.03 -0.19 -11.40
CA MET A 1 2.83 0.10 -10.21
C MET A 1 4.14 -0.67 -10.27
N ARG A 2 5.26 0.05 -10.15
CA ARG A 2 6.61 -0.53 -10.01
C ARG A 2 6.96 -0.68 -8.52
N LEU A 3 7.87 -1.59 -8.17
CA LEU A 3 8.32 -1.77 -6.78
C LEU A 3 8.81 -0.45 -6.14
N ARG A 4 9.58 0.36 -6.87
CA ARG A 4 10.01 1.69 -6.41
C ARG A 4 8.87 2.66 -6.09
N SER A 5 7.73 2.53 -6.78
CA SER A 5 6.54 3.34 -6.52
C SER A 5 5.89 2.92 -5.21
N LEU A 6 5.78 1.61 -4.98
CA LEU A 6 5.28 1.05 -3.72
C LEU A 6 6.16 1.48 -2.53
N ILE A 7 7.48 1.35 -2.64
CA ILE A 7 8.41 1.76 -1.57
C ILE A 7 8.23 3.24 -1.23
N ARG A 8 8.19 4.13 -2.23
CA ARG A 8 7.95 5.57 -1.99
C ARG A 8 6.61 5.83 -1.28
N LEU A 9 5.57 5.10 -1.66
CA LEU A 9 4.26 5.24 -1.04
C LEU A 9 4.30 4.78 0.43
N LEU A 10 4.95 3.65 0.72
CA LEU A 10 5.14 3.15 2.07
C LEU A 10 5.96 4.10 2.94
N ASP A 11 7.03 4.69 2.39
CA ASP A 11 7.84 5.68 3.09
C ASP A 11 7.04 6.93 3.45
N ALA A 12 6.19 7.41 2.53
CA ALA A 12 5.30 8.54 2.81
C ALA A 12 4.32 8.21 3.95
N VAL A 13 3.71 7.02 3.93
CA VAL A 13 2.81 6.56 5.01
C VAL A 13 3.55 6.43 6.33
N ARG A 14 4.78 5.90 6.33
CA ARG A 14 5.61 5.76 7.54
C ARG A 14 5.90 7.12 8.18
N VAL A 15 6.21 8.14 7.39
CA VAL A 15 6.48 9.50 7.87
C VAL A 15 5.22 10.18 8.41
N LEU A 16 4.05 9.94 7.80
CA LEU A 16 2.82 10.63 8.17
C LEU A 16 2.12 10.03 9.40
N ALA A 17 2.17 8.70 9.55
CA ALA A 17 1.35 7.99 10.53
C ALA A 17 2.15 7.24 11.60
N GLU A 18 3.49 7.17 11.47
CA GLU A 18 4.38 6.42 12.36
C GLU A 18 3.82 5.03 12.78
N PRO A 19 3.33 4.21 11.83
CA PRO A 19 2.62 3.00 12.18
C PRO A 19 3.57 1.95 12.74
N GLN A 20 3.07 1.13 13.65
CA GLN A 20 3.79 -0.06 14.13
C GLN A 20 3.97 -1.08 13.00
N ARG A 21 3.00 -1.14 12.08
CA ARG A 21 2.99 -2.07 10.96
C ARG A 21 2.19 -1.51 9.79
N ILE A 22 2.68 -1.80 8.59
CA ILE A 22 1.94 -1.65 7.33
C ILE A 22 1.92 -3.01 6.64
N ALA A 23 0.73 -3.52 6.31
CA ALA A 23 0.58 -4.68 5.45
C ALA A 23 0.08 -4.23 4.07
N VAL A 24 0.77 -4.64 3.02
CA VAL A 24 0.35 -4.43 1.63
C VAL A 24 -0.49 -5.63 1.22
N LEU A 25 -1.73 -5.37 0.81
CA LEU A 25 -2.64 -6.39 0.31
C LEU A 25 -2.83 -6.23 -1.21
N GLY A 26 -3.70 -7.05 -1.80
CA GLY A 26 -4.02 -6.98 -3.21
C GLY A 26 -2.83 -7.27 -4.12
N SER A 27 -2.88 -6.73 -5.33
CA SER A 27 -1.92 -7.04 -6.39
C SER A 27 -0.51 -6.48 -6.12
N ALA A 28 -0.41 -5.31 -5.49
CA ALA A 28 0.86 -4.67 -5.14
C ALA A 28 1.69 -5.51 -4.15
N SER A 29 1.06 -6.39 -3.36
CA SER A 29 1.73 -7.30 -2.43
C SER A 29 2.68 -8.30 -3.10
N LEU A 30 2.57 -8.49 -4.42
CA LEU A 30 3.45 -9.38 -5.19
C LEU A 30 4.80 -8.73 -5.54
N LEU A 31 4.87 -7.39 -5.60
CA LEU A 31 6.04 -6.65 -6.06
C LEU A 31 7.33 -6.90 -5.25
N PRO A 32 7.30 -7.09 -3.91
CA PRO A 32 8.51 -7.39 -3.14
C PRO A 32 9.21 -8.68 -3.59
N SER A 33 8.43 -9.73 -3.87
CA SER A 33 8.95 -11.04 -4.28
C SER A 33 9.13 -11.15 -5.80
N HIS A 34 8.35 -10.38 -6.56
CA HIS A 34 8.31 -10.44 -8.02
C HIS A 34 8.34 -9.02 -8.64
N PRO A 35 9.43 -8.26 -8.48
CA PRO A 35 9.50 -6.87 -8.94
C PRO A 35 9.30 -6.70 -10.45
N ALA A 36 9.68 -7.72 -11.23
CA ALA A 36 9.50 -7.74 -12.68
C ALA A 36 8.03 -7.58 -13.11
N LEU A 37 7.06 -7.96 -12.27
CA LEU A 37 5.63 -7.82 -12.61
C LEU A 37 5.18 -6.37 -12.79
N GLY A 38 5.94 -5.38 -12.29
CA GLY A 38 5.66 -3.96 -12.44
C GLY A 38 6.36 -3.28 -13.62
N GLU A 39 7.21 -4.00 -14.36
CA GLU A 39 7.95 -3.46 -15.52
C GLU A 39 7.04 -3.28 -16.75
N PRO A 40 7.47 -2.53 -17.79
CA PRO A 40 6.65 -2.30 -18.98
C PRO A 40 6.17 -3.60 -19.64
N GLY A 41 4.89 -3.63 -20.02
CA GLY A 41 4.21 -4.78 -20.61
C GLY A 41 3.81 -5.87 -19.62
N GLN A 42 4.00 -5.67 -18.31
CA GLN A 42 3.71 -6.67 -17.29
C GLN A 42 2.38 -6.39 -16.56
N PRO A 43 1.75 -7.41 -15.93
CA PRO A 43 0.39 -7.28 -15.42
C PRO A 43 0.18 -6.16 -14.40
N LEU A 44 1.19 -5.84 -13.59
CA LEU A 44 1.08 -4.78 -12.60
C LEU A 44 1.48 -3.43 -13.15
N GLU A 45 1.92 -3.27 -14.41
CA GLU A 45 2.26 -1.96 -14.99
C GLU A 45 1.10 -0.97 -14.80
N ALA A 46 -0.12 -1.41 -15.11
CA ALA A 46 -1.35 -0.62 -15.09
C ALA A 46 -2.06 -0.54 -13.73
N SER A 47 -1.49 -1.10 -12.65
CA SER A 47 -2.00 -0.87 -11.29
C SER A 47 -1.55 0.50 -10.78
N TYR A 48 -2.44 1.29 -10.20
CA TYR A 48 -2.11 2.66 -9.72
C TYR A 48 -2.29 2.82 -8.22
N ASP A 49 -2.70 1.77 -7.54
CA ASP A 49 -3.08 1.73 -6.16
C ASP A 49 -2.28 0.67 -5.41
N ALA A 50 -2.14 0.88 -4.10
CA ALA A 50 -1.73 -0.16 -3.17
C ALA A 50 -2.71 -0.17 -2.00
N ASP A 51 -3.27 -1.34 -1.73
CA ASP A 51 -4.13 -1.59 -0.59
C ASP A 51 -3.29 -1.68 0.69
N LEU A 52 -3.41 -0.68 1.57
CA LEU A 52 -2.59 -0.58 2.78
C LEU A 52 -3.45 -0.78 4.01
N LEU A 53 -3.15 -1.84 4.76
CA LEU A 53 -3.64 -2.02 6.12
C LEU A 53 -2.59 -1.46 7.09
N VAL A 54 -2.88 -0.27 7.61
CA VAL A 54 -2.02 0.46 8.55
C VAL A 54 -2.42 0.13 9.97
N THR A 55 -1.46 -0.11 10.88
CA THR A 55 -1.74 -0.45 12.27
C THR A 55 -0.76 0.27 13.22
N PRO A 56 -1.25 1.01 14.23
CA PRO A 56 -2.66 1.38 14.43
C PRO A 56 -3.17 2.34 13.35
N VAL A 57 -4.49 2.40 13.17
CA VAL A 57 -5.15 3.42 12.34
C VAL A 57 -6.47 3.81 13.00
N ASP A 58 -6.61 5.09 13.32
CA ASP A 58 -7.86 5.70 13.75
C ASP A 58 -8.41 6.62 12.64
N ASP A 59 -9.57 7.25 12.88
CA ASP A 59 -10.21 8.09 11.87
C ASP A 59 -9.38 9.33 11.51
N GLU A 60 -8.59 9.87 12.44
CA GLU A 60 -7.74 11.03 12.20
C GLU A 60 -6.54 10.66 11.31
N VAL A 61 -5.85 9.56 11.63
CA VAL A 61 -4.77 9.01 10.80
C VAL A 61 -5.29 8.60 9.42
N ALA A 62 -6.46 7.96 9.35
CA ALA A 62 -7.06 7.59 8.07
C ALA A 62 -7.37 8.82 7.21
N ALA A 63 -7.91 9.90 7.80
CA ALA A 63 -8.19 11.14 7.10
C ALA A 63 -6.90 11.81 6.61
N LEU A 64 -5.87 11.89 7.46
CA LEU A 64 -4.55 12.42 7.11
C LEU A 64 -3.95 11.68 5.92
N LEU A 65 -3.94 10.35 5.96
CA LEU A 65 -3.40 9.52 4.88
C LEU A 65 -4.22 9.65 3.59
N ALA A 66 -5.55 9.73 3.69
CA ALA A 66 -6.42 9.93 2.54
C ALA A 66 -6.16 11.28 1.84
N GLU A 67 -5.91 12.34 2.60
CA GLU A 67 -5.57 13.66 2.06
C GLU A 67 -4.17 13.68 1.45
N ALA A 68 -3.19 13.08 2.13
CA ALA A 68 -1.79 13.18 1.75
C ALA A 68 -1.38 12.24 0.62
N VAL A 69 -1.86 10.98 0.64
CA VAL A 69 -1.43 9.92 -0.29
C VAL A 69 -2.59 9.13 -0.91
N GLY A 70 -3.85 9.48 -0.60
CA GLY A 70 -5.03 8.86 -1.19
C GLY A 70 -5.28 9.27 -2.64
N GLN A 71 -6.27 8.64 -3.29
CA GLN A 71 -6.56 8.79 -4.73
C GLN A 71 -6.70 10.25 -5.21
N ARG A 72 -7.22 11.14 -4.36
CA ARG A 72 -7.49 12.55 -4.69
C ARG A 72 -6.39 13.50 -4.23
N SER A 73 -5.32 12.98 -3.65
CA SER A 73 -4.21 13.77 -3.11
C SER A 73 -3.37 14.43 -4.21
N LEU A 74 -2.64 15.48 -3.83
CA LEU A 74 -1.60 16.05 -4.70
C LEU A 74 -0.49 15.03 -4.98
N PHE A 75 -0.21 14.12 -4.05
CA PHE A 75 0.73 13.01 -4.27
C PHE A 75 0.29 12.14 -5.44
N ALA A 76 -0.98 11.70 -5.45
CA ALA A 76 -1.54 10.89 -6.53
C ALA A 76 -1.50 11.61 -7.88
N LYS A 77 -1.83 12.90 -7.89
CA LYS A 77 -1.74 13.74 -9.09
C LYS A 77 -0.30 13.88 -9.60
N HIS A 78 0.68 13.99 -8.70
CA HIS A 78 2.08 14.18 -9.05
C HIS A 78 2.77 12.89 -9.51
N TYR A 79 2.57 11.79 -8.78
CA TYR A 79 3.27 10.53 -9.00
C TYR A 79 2.49 9.51 -9.85
N GLY A 80 1.18 9.70 -10.01
CA GLY A 80 0.30 8.81 -10.78
C GLY A 80 -0.09 7.53 -10.05
N TYR A 81 0.15 7.43 -8.74
CA TYR A 81 -0.27 6.30 -7.91
C TYR A 81 -0.59 6.74 -6.48
N TYR A 82 -1.38 5.94 -5.77
CA TYR A 82 -1.94 6.30 -4.45
C TYR A 82 -2.07 5.10 -3.51
N ALA A 83 -2.31 5.39 -2.24
CA ALA A 83 -2.68 4.39 -1.23
C ALA A 83 -4.20 4.30 -1.10
N ASP A 84 -4.73 3.09 -1.08
CA ASP A 84 -6.08 2.82 -0.57
C ASP A 84 -5.95 2.34 0.88
N ILE A 85 -6.42 3.16 1.83
CA ILE A 85 -6.28 2.87 3.26
C ILE A 85 -7.43 1.97 3.70
N LEU A 86 -7.10 0.72 4.01
CA LEU A 86 -8.08 -0.28 4.38
C LEU A 86 -8.50 -0.15 5.84
N ARG A 87 -9.79 -0.38 6.10
CA ARG A 87 -10.32 -0.50 7.47
C ARG A 87 -9.89 -1.84 8.08
N PRO A 88 -9.61 -1.91 9.40
CA PRO A 88 -9.23 -3.15 10.08
C PRO A 88 -10.18 -4.34 9.85
N ALA A 89 -11.48 -4.06 9.68
CA ALA A 89 -12.51 -5.07 9.41
C ALA A 89 -12.22 -5.93 8.15
N ILE A 90 -11.37 -5.49 7.22
CA ILE A 90 -10.97 -6.30 6.06
C ILE A 90 -10.33 -7.63 6.49
N GLN A 91 -9.66 -7.67 7.65
CA GLN A 91 -9.00 -8.86 8.17
C GLN A 91 -9.98 -10.01 8.40
N GLU A 92 -11.25 -9.71 8.69
CA GLU A 92 -12.32 -10.71 8.87
C GLU A 92 -12.69 -11.43 7.57
N THR A 93 -12.36 -10.82 6.42
CA THR A 93 -12.63 -11.38 5.08
C THR A 93 -11.44 -12.17 4.52
N LEU A 94 -10.27 -12.07 5.15
CA LEU A 94 -9.07 -12.74 4.67
C LEU A 94 -9.08 -14.23 5.07
N PRO A 95 -8.50 -15.11 4.25
CA PRO A 95 -8.37 -16.52 4.61
C PRO A 95 -7.62 -16.70 5.93
N ALA A 96 -8.04 -17.68 6.73
CA ALA A 96 -7.38 -18.01 7.98
C ALA A 96 -5.86 -18.21 7.79
N GLY A 97 -5.06 -17.61 8.68
CA GLY A 97 -3.60 -17.68 8.65
C GLY A 97 -2.94 -16.85 7.55
N TRP A 98 -3.63 -15.86 6.95
CA TRP A 98 -3.04 -14.98 5.94
C TRP A 98 -1.76 -14.29 6.40
N GLU A 99 -1.63 -14.02 7.70
CA GLU A 99 -0.45 -13.39 8.30
C GLU A 99 0.82 -14.21 8.08
N THR A 100 0.69 -15.55 8.01
CA THR A 100 1.82 -16.46 7.76
C THR A 100 2.32 -16.42 6.32
N ARG A 101 1.53 -15.83 5.40
CA ARG A 101 1.87 -15.67 3.98
C ARG A 101 2.51 -14.31 3.67
N LEU A 102 2.74 -13.49 4.69
CA LEU A 102 3.32 -12.17 4.50
C LEU A 102 4.79 -12.25 4.14
N CYS A 103 5.16 -11.44 3.15
CA CYS A 103 6.54 -11.26 2.71
C CYS A 103 7.03 -9.88 3.16
N PRO A 104 8.27 -9.74 3.63
CA PRO A 104 8.83 -8.43 3.94
C PRO A 104 8.94 -7.60 2.65
N VAL A 105 8.57 -6.32 2.74
CA VAL A 105 8.93 -5.34 1.71
C VAL A 105 10.31 -4.82 2.05
N ALA A 106 11.28 -4.95 1.13
CA ALA A 106 12.62 -4.45 1.36
C ALA A 106 12.63 -2.90 1.43
N GLY A 107 13.20 -2.37 2.51
CA GLY A 107 13.23 -0.94 2.85
C GLY A 107 12.55 -0.64 4.18
#